data_AF-A0A7C2KND3-F1
#
_entry.id   AF-A0A7C2KND3-F1
#
_cell.length_a   1.000
_cell.length_b   1.000
_cell.length_c   1.000
_cell.angle_alpha   90.00
_cell.angle_beta   90.00
_cell.angle_gamma   90.00
#
_symmetry.space_group_name_H-M   'P 1'
#
loop_
_entity.id
_entity.type
_entity.pdbx_description
1 polymer ?
#
loop_
_entity_poly.entity_id
_entity_poly.type
_entity_poly.pdbx_seq_one_letter_code
_entity_poly.pdbx_strand_id
1 'polypeptide(L)'
;MQWLRRLFRGRSEEAPFMLLHVRCQRCGAVVQVRINLYNDLSAEYDDREEVSGYWIRKEMMDDRCFRLMTAELRFDRQRRLVSQDIVGGQVITAEEYAAARQAGNERMPNSSS
;
A
#
# COMPACT_ATOMS: atom_id res chain seq x y z
N MET A 1 -20.75 35.25 -17.55
CA MET A 1 -20.32 35.27 -16.13
C MET A 1 -19.40 34.08 -15.85
N GLN A 2 -18.08 34.22 -16.06
CA GLN A 2 -17.09 33.10 -16.02
C GLN A 2 -16.39 32.93 -14.65
N TRP A 3 -16.99 33.40 -13.57
CA TRP A 3 -16.33 33.49 -12.25
C TRP A 3 -16.45 32.22 -11.39
N LEU A 4 -17.51 31.42 -11.59
CA LEU A 4 -17.76 30.20 -10.80
C LEU A 4 -16.90 28.99 -11.20
N ARG A 5 -16.20 29.04 -12.33
CA ARG A 5 -15.33 27.93 -12.79
C ARG A 5 -13.98 27.86 -12.07
N ARG A 6 -13.62 28.87 -11.26
CA ARG A 6 -12.34 28.93 -10.55
C ARG A 6 -12.38 28.38 -9.12
N LEU A 7 -13.56 28.10 -8.57
CA LEU A 7 -13.73 27.55 -7.22
C LEU A 7 -13.74 26.01 -7.18
N PHE A 8 -13.84 25.34 -8.33
CA PHE A 8 -13.78 23.87 -8.44
C PHE A 8 -12.45 23.35 -9.00
N ARG A 9 -11.39 24.17 -8.95
CA ARG A 9 -10.03 23.63 -9.05
C ARG A 9 -9.66 23.10 -7.66
N GLY A 10 -10.36 22.05 -7.24
CA GLY A 10 -9.92 21.25 -6.11
C GLY A 10 -8.47 20.91 -6.36
N ARG A 11 -7.58 21.44 -5.53
CA ARG A 11 -6.26 20.83 -5.35
C ARG A 11 -6.58 19.37 -5.10
N SER A 12 -6.20 18.48 -6.01
CA SER A 12 -6.17 17.07 -5.70
C SER A 12 -5.14 16.98 -4.59
N GLU A 13 -5.58 17.08 -3.33
CA GLU A 13 -4.79 16.56 -2.23
C GLU A 13 -4.55 15.11 -2.61
N GLU A 14 -3.31 14.79 -2.99
CA GLU A 14 -2.87 13.42 -3.17
C GLU A 14 -3.39 12.66 -1.95
N ALA A 15 -4.21 11.65 -2.21
CA ALA A 15 -4.89 10.94 -1.14
C ALA A 15 -3.84 10.51 -0.11
N PRO A 16 -4.08 10.64 1.21
CA PRO A 16 -3.09 10.37 2.25
C PRO A 16 -2.78 8.87 2.41
N PHE A 17 -2.98 8.07 1.35
CA PHE A 17 -2.95 6.63 1.36
C PHE A 17 -1.99 6.09 0.30
N MET A 18 -1.11 5.21 0.72
CA MET A 18 -0.34 4.34 -0.16
C MET A 18 -1.01 2.97 -0.24
N LEU A 19 -1.10 2.42 -1.45
CA LEU A 19 -1.49 1.02 -1.65
C LEU A 19 -0.21 0.19 -1.84
N LEU A 20 -0.05 -0.82 -1.00
CA LEU A 20 1.02 -1.79 -1.10
C LEU A 20 0.43 -3.11 -1.64
N HIS A 21 0.91 -3.55 -2.79
CA HIS A 21 0.53 -4.80 -3.41
C HIS A 21 1.64 -5.83 -3.27
N VAL A 22 1.30 -7.03 -2.77
CA VAL A 22 2.27 -8.09 -2.52
C VAL A 22 1.76 -9.44 -2.98
N ARG A 23 2.62 -10.18 -3.68
CA ARG A 23 2.43 -11.58 -4.05
C ARG A 23 3.10 -12.48 -3.00
N CYS A 24 2.34 -13.40 -2.42
CA CYS A 24 2.86 -14.41 -1.50
C CYS A 24 3.86 -15.33 -2.24
N GLN A 25 5.07 -15.48 -1.70
CA GLN A 25 6.11 -16.30 -2.33
C GLN A 25 5.77 -17.80 -2.31
N ARG A 26 4.90 -18.24 -1.39
CA ARG A 26 4.54 -19.65 -1.23
C ARG A 26 3.42 -20.08 -2.19
N CYS A 27 2.27 -19.41 -2.13
CA CYS A 27 1.05 -19.83 -2.82
C CYS A 27 0.68 -18.94 -4.02
N GLY A 28 1.40 -17.83 -4.22
CA GLY A 28 1.15 -16.88 -5.30
C GLY A 28 -0.10 -16.02 -5.12
N ALA A 29 -0.82 -16.11 -3.99
CA ALA A 29 -1.93 -15.21 -3.69
C ALA A 29 -1.46 -13.74 -3.68
N VAL A 30 -2.31 -12.83 -4.14
CA VAL A 30 -2.02 -11.40 -4.15
C VAL A 30 -2.83 -10.67 -3.08
N VAL A 31 -2.17 -9.84 -2.29
CA VAL A 31 -2.75 -9.07 -1.19
C VAL A 31 -2.54 -7.59 -1.46
N GLN A 32 -3.56 -6.78 -1.19
CA GLN A 32 -3.47 -5.32 -1.20
C GLN A 32 -3.64 -4.81 0.23
N VAL A 33 -2.74 -3.95 0.65
CA VAL A 33 -2.80 -3.29 1.95
C VAL A 33 -2.83 -1.78 1.75
N ARG A 34 -3.68 -1.10 2.50
CA ARG A 34 -3.75 0.37 2.54
C ARG A 34 -2.94 0.87 3.74
N ILE A 35 -2.10 1.86 3.49
CA ILE A 35 -1.29 2.53 4.51
C ILE A 35 -1.67 4.00 4.52
N ASN A 36 -2.17 4.51 5.63
CA ASN A 36 -2.40 5.94 5.82
C ASN A 36 -1.07 6.61 6.18
N LEU A 37 -0.53 7.42 5.28
CA LEU A 37 0.77 8.06 5.46
C LEU A 37 0.81 8.99 6.68
N TYR A 38 -0.32 9.53 7.14
CA TYR A 38 -0.37 10.45 8.28
C TYR A 38 -0.67 9.77 9.62
N ASN A 39 -1.38 8.65 9.59
CA ASN A 39 -1.87 7.98 10.81
C ASN A 39 -1.18 6.65 11.10
N ASP A 40 -0.64 5.95 10.11
CA ASP A 40 -0.06 4.63 10.30
C ASP A 40 1.47 4.67 10.52
N LEU A 41 2.13 5.76 10.16
CA LEU A 41 3.59 5.86 10.22
C LEU A 41 4.08 6.31 11.60
N SER A 42 5.17 5.71 12.07
CA SER A 42 5.92 6.15 13.24
C SER A 42 7.01 7.14 12.84
N ALA A 43 7.15 8.25 13.57
CA ALA A 43 8.22 9.22 13.34
C ALA A 43 9.57 8.70 13.85
N GLU A 44 10.63 8.93 13.07
CA GLU A 44 12.02 8.80 13.50
C GLU A 44 12.54 10.19 13.86
N TYR A 45 13.37 10.30 14.89
CA TYR A 45 13.97 11.56 15.35
C TYR A 45 15.48 11.48 15.25
N ASP A 46 16.12 12.60 14.94
CA ASP A 46 17.58 12.73 15.00
C ASP A 46 18.06 13.14 16.40
N ASP A 47 19.39 13.32 16.56
CA ASP A 47 20.03 13.69 17.82
C ASP A 47 19.57 15.07 18.38
N ARG A 48 18.86 15.87 17.57
CA ARG A 48 18.30 17.17 17.97
C ARG A 48 16.81 17.10 18.28
N GLU A 49 16.25 15.89 18.38
CA GLU A 49 14.82 15.64 18.55
C GLU A 49 13.95 16.20 17.39
N GLU A 50 14.55 16.45 16.22
CA GLU A 50 13.81 16.81 15.02
C GLU A 50 13.39 15.56 14.25
N VAL A 51 12.21 15.57 13.63
CA VAL A 51 11.74 14.45 12.81
C VAL A 51 12.70 14.26 11.64
N SER A 52 13.40 13.12 11.58
CA SER A 52 14.36 12.77 10.53
C SER A 52 13.72 11.97 9.39
N GLY A 53 12.61 11.29 9.67
CA GLY A 53 11.88 10.48 8.70
C GLY A 53 10.70 9.76 9.35
N TYR A 54 10.16 8.78 8.64
CA TYR A 54 9.10 7.93 9.15
C TYR A 54 9.31 6.48 8.77
N TRP A 55 8.76 5.56 9.56
CA TRP A 55 8.81 4.14 9.26
C TRP A 55 7.50 3.45 9.64
N ILE A 56 7.29 2.26 9.08
CA ILE A 56 6.20 1.35 9.45
C ILE A 56 6.63 -0.09 9.23
N ARG A 57 6.20 -0.97 10.14
CA ARG A 57 6.19 -2.42 9.91
C ARG A 57 4.75 -2.88 9.72
N LYS A 58 4.41 -3.26 8.50
CA LYS A 58 3.07 -3.75 8.14
C LYS A 58 3.09 -5.27 8.07
N GLU A 59 2.17 -5.91 8.77
CA GLU A 59 1.93 -7.34 8.68
C GLU A 59 0.70 -7.62 7.82
N MET A 60 0.76 -8.69 7.02
CA MET A 60 -0.34 -9.12 6.19
C MET A 60 -0.34 -10.62 5.98
N MET A 61 -1.51 -11.15 5.62
CA MET A 61 -1.76 -12.57 5.43
C MET A 61 -2.72 -12.75 4.26
N ASP A 62 -2.49 -13.78 3.45
CA ASP A 62 -3.41 -14.17 2.38
C ASP A 62 -4.48 -15.15 2.87
N ASP A 63 -5.53 -15.33 2.07
CA ASP A 63 -6.69 -16.19 2.33
C ASP A 63 -6.51 -17.64 1.85
N ARG A 64 -5.35 -18.00 1.29
CA ARG A 64 -5.09 -19.33 0.71
C ARG A 64 -4.21 -20.21 1.60
N CYS A 65 -3.10 -19.68 2.09
CA CYS A 65 -2.09 -20.41 2.85
C CYS A 65 -1.79 -19.80 4.21
N PHE A 66 -2.40 -18.64 4.52
CA PHE A 66 -2.35 -17.98 5.83
C PHE A 66 -0.94 -17.78 6.39
N ARG A 67 0.04 -17.59 5.49
CA ARG A 67 1.42 -17.32 5.90
C ARG A 67 1.58 -15.83 6.19
N LEU A 68 2.18 -15.50 7.33
CA LEU A 68 2.51 -14.13 7.67
C LEU A 68 3.58 -13.60 6.69
N MET A 69 3.28 -12.46 6.08
CA MET A 69 4.22 -11.64 5.34
C MET A 69 4.40 -10.32 6.09
N THR A 70 5.58 -9.73 5.97
CA THR A 70 5.90 -8.47 6.63
C THR A 70 6.56 -7.53 5.64
N ALA A 71 6.17 -6.27 5.66
CA ALA A 71 6.83 -5.18 4.96
C ALA A 71 7.36 -4.16 5.97
N GLU A 72 8.64 -3.87 5.93
CA GLU A 72 9.25 -2.72 6.59
C GLU A 72 9.47 -1.63 5.55
N LEU A 73 8.83 -0.48 5.75
CA LEU A 73 8.91 0.66 4.84
C LEU A 73 9.51 1.84 5.58
N ARG A 74 10.43 2.55 4.93
CA ARG A 74 10.99 3.81 5.41
C ARG A 74 10.66 4.94 4.46
N PHE A 75 10.43 6.12 5.03
CA PHE A 75 10.05 7.33 4.33
C PHE A 75 10.92 8.50 4.78
N ASP A 76 11.13 9.46 3.87
CA ASP A 76 11.79 10.71 4.20
C ASP A 76 10.87 11.67 4.99
N ARG A 77 11.40 12.85 5.34
CA ARG A 77 10.66 13.94 6.02
C ARG A 77 9.40 14.39 5.27
N GLN A 78 9.33 14.18 3.95
CA GLN A 78 8.17 14.50 3.11
C GLN A 78 7.23 13.31 2.92
N ARG A 79 7.41 12.22 3.69
CA ARG A 79 6.64 10.97 3.59
C ARG A 79 6.75 10.30 2.22
N ARG A 80 7.87 10.50 1.50
CA ARG A 80 8.18 9.78 0.27
C ARG A 80 8.93 8.50 0.61
N LEU A 81 8.56 7.39 -0.01
CA LEU A 81 9.18 6.08 0.23
C LEU A 81 10.67 6.11 -0.17
N VAL A 82 11.54 5.68 0.73
CA VAL A 82 13.00 5.61 0.51
C VAL A 82 13.57 4.20 0.64
N SER A 83 12.95 3.34 1.46
CA SER A 83 13.32 1.93 1.57
C SER A 83 12.08 1.05 1.69
N GLN A 84 12.19 -0.15 1.16
CA GLN A 84 11.15 -1.15 1.19
C GLN A 84 11.76 -2.55 1.28
N ASP A 85 11.53 -3.20 2.41
CA ASP A 85 12.02 -4.55 2.70
C ASP A 85 10.81 -5.46 2.96
N ILE A 86 10.72 -6.57 2.23
CA ILE A 86 9.61 -7.53 2.38
C ILE A 86 10.13 -8.92 2.68
N VAL A 87 9.50 -9.58 3.66
CA VAL A 87 9.74 -10.96 4.04
C VAL A 87 8.49 -11.81 3.72
N GLY A 88 8.70 -12.95 3.07
CA GLY A 88 7.65 -13.92 2.73
C GLY A 88 6.79 -13.55 1.52
N GLY A 89 7.04 -12.40 0.90
CA GLY A 89 6.29 -11.88 -0.24
C GLY A 89 7.19 -11.18 -1.27
N GLN A 90 6.60 -10.80 -2.40
CA GLN A 90 7.23 -9.95 -3.41
C GLN A 90 6.32 -8.78 -3.70
N VAL A 91 6.86 -7.57 -3.71
CA VAL A 91 6.13 -6.36 -4.12
C VAL A 91 5.83 -6.48 -5.61
N ILE A 92 4.60 -6.17 -5.98
CA ILE A 92 4.14 -6.17 -7.36
C ILE A 92 3.50 -4.83 -7.71
N THR A 93 3.36 -4.53 -9.00
CA THR A 93 2.70 -3.30 -9.42
C THR A 93 1.17 -3.39 -9.27
N ALA A 94 0.50 -2.25 -9.33
CA ALA A 94 -0.95 -2.19 -9.32
C ALA A 94 -1.57 -2.93 -10.52
N GLU A 95 -0.92 -2.88 -11.68
CA GLU A 95 -1.33 -3.60 -12.90
C GLU A 95 -1.20 -5.11 -12.71
N GLU A 96 -0.08 -5.59 -12.17
CA GLU A 96 0.12 -7.01 -11.87
C GLU A 96 -0.90 -7.53 -10.85
N TYR A 97 -1.21 -6.72 -9.84
CA TYR A 97 -2.24 -7.04 -8.85
C TYR A 97 -3.62 -7.15 -9.51
N ALA A 98 -4.00 -6.17 -10.33
CA ALA A 98 -5.29 -6.15 -11.02
C ALA A 98 -5.44 -7.37 -11.96
N ALA A 99 -4.41 -7.68 -12.75
CA ALA A 99 -4.41 -8.85 -13.63
C ALA A 99 -4.57 -10.16 -12.86
N ALA A 100 -3.86 -10.32 -11.74
CA ALA A 100 -3.97 -11.51 -10.89
C ALA A 100 -5.35 -11.65 -10.24
N ARG A 101 -5.98 -10.53 -9.83
CA ARG A 101 -7.33 -10.53 -9.26
C ARG A 101 -8.41 -10.87 -10.29
N GLN A 102 -8.30 -10.35 -11.50
CA GLN A 102 -9.21 -10.66 -12.60
C GLN A 102 -9.18 -12.16 -12.94
N ALA A 103 -7.98 -12.72 -13.14
CA ALA A 103 -7.80 -14.14 -13.43
C ALA A 103 -8.30 -15.07 -12.30
N GLY A 104 -8.28 -14.60 -11.05
CA GLY A 104 -8.87 -15.32 -9.91
C GLY A 104 -10.40 -15.30 -9.94
N ASN A 105 -10.99 -14.16 -10.29
CA ASN A 105 -12.45 -13.99 -10.35
C ASN A 105 -13.07 -14.80 -11.51
N GLU A 106 -12.40 -14.85 -12.67
CA GLU A 106 -12.84 -15.62 -13.84
C GLU A 106 -12.85 -17.14 -13.59
N ARG A 107 -12.00 -17.64 -12.68
CA ARG A 107 -11.95 -19.05 -12.29
C ARG A 107 -13.02 -19.46 -11.28
N MET A 108 -13.79 -18.52 -10.74
CA MET A 108 -14.94 -18.75 -9.87
C MET A 108 -16.26 -18.45 -10.62
N PRO A 109 -16.69 -19.28 -11.59
CA PRO A 109 -18.02 -19.11 -12.18
C PRO A 109 -19.08 -19.56 -11.16
N ASN A 110 -19.92 -18.61 -10.74
CA ASN A 110 -21.21 -18.76 -10.07
C ASN A 110 -21.47 -20.08 -9.31
N SER A 111 -21.16 -20.12 -8.01
CA SER A 111 -21.95 -20.93 -7.06
C SER A 111 -23.16 -20.10 -6.61
N SER A 112 -24.10 -19.87 -7.52
CA SER A 112 -25.43 -19.37 -7.18
C SER A 112 -26.34 -20.59 -7.04
N SER A 113 -26.80 -20.86 -5.83
CA SER A 113 -27.97 -21.70 -5.54
C SER A 113 -28.76 -21.02 -4.44
#